data_AF-A0A376ESD3-F1
#
_entry.id   AF-A0A376ESD3-F1
#
_cell.length_a   1.000
_cell.length_b   1.000
_cell.length_c   1.000
_cell.angle_alpha   90.00
_cell.angle_beta   90.00
_cell.angle_gamma   90.00
#
_symmetry.space_group_name_H-M   'P 1'
#
loop_
_entity.id
_entity.type
_entity.pdbx_description
1 polymer ?
#
loop_
_entity_poly.entity_id
_entity_poly.type
_entity_poly.pdbx_seq_one_letter_code
_entity_poly.pdbx_strand_id
1 'polypeptide(L)'
;MLYTSFQMNFNLQSEYKPTGDQPQAIEKLTKGIEIGEKYQTLLGVTGSGKTFTVANVVQNVQRPTIVMAHNKTLAAQLFMEFKEFFPDNAVEYFVSYYDYYQPEAYIATTGTYIEKDLSINEEVEKLRLSAIASLLSGRRDVLIVASVSCIYGVGNPAEFHKSLISIATGEKVTRTALLHSLVNALYSRTLADFQRGTFRVKGDVIDVFPAYADNAVRIQFFGDEIEKIQSFDPVSGNVTANFDQIQIYPANLFVTSKETLNGAIKNIQDDMVKQVDFFSEIGKPLEAKRLQERTELDLEMIKELGYCSGIENYSRYLDGRLPGSRPFCLLDYFPKDYLMVIDESHVTVPQVHAMYGGDRSRKEALVEYGFRLPAAMDNRPLKFEEYESIQNQVIYVSATPADYELEKNGW
;
A
#
# COMPACT_ATOMS: atom_id res chain seq x y z
N MET A 1 18.29 0.72 0.85
CA MET A 1 17.17 1.51 1.42
C MET A 1 17.39 1.73 2.93
N LEU A 2 18.55 2.31 3.32
CA LEU A 2 18.93 2.61 4.70
C LEU A 2 20.03 3.68 4.65
N TYR A 3 19.68 4.97 4.58
CA TYR A 3 20.68 6.05 4.57
C TYR A 3 20.21 7.29 5.34
N THR A 4 21.16 7.87 6.06
CA THR A 4 21.16 9.16 6.74
C THR A 4 20.81 10.33 5.80
N SER A 5 20.20 11.36 6.39
CA SER A 5 19.58 12.56 5.81
C SER A 5 20.41 13.38 4.79
N PHE A 6 20.62 12.87 3.59
CA PHE A 6 20.84 13.72 2.42
C PHE A 6 19.56 13.71 1.59
N GLN A 7 18.99 14.89 1.40
CA GLN A 7 17.82 15.10 0.54
C GLN A 7 18.19 14.64 -0.88
N MET A 8 17.88 13.39 -1.19
CA MET A 8 18.14 12.82 -2.51
C MET A 8 17.13 13.41 -3.49
N ASN A 9 17.66 13.96 -4.57
CA ASN A 9 16.91 14.52 -5.68
C ASN A 9 16.78 13.46 -6.78
N PHE A 10 15.68 13.51 -7.53
CA PHE A 10 15.54 12.78 -8.78
C PHE A 10 16.67 13.16 -9.74
N ASN A 11 17.32 12.14 -10.30
CA ASN A 11 18.44 12.24 -11.22
C ASN A 11 18.13 11.43 -12.49
N LEU A 12 17.64 12.11 -13.53
CA LEU A 12 17.31 11.51 -14.82
C LEU A 12 18.59 11.13 -15.56
N GLN A 13 18.79 9.84 -15.77
CA GLN A 13 19.83 9.30 -16.64
C GLN A 13 19.22 8.92 -17.98
N SER A 14 19.73 9.50 -19.07
CA SER A 14 19.33 9.15 -20.42
C SER A 14 20.39 9.55 -21.43
N GLU A 15 20.58 8.72 -22.47
CA GLU A 15 21.39 9.08 -23.64
C GLU A 15 20.63 10.05 -24.57
N TYR A 16 19.31 10.13 -24.42
CA TYR A 16 18.44 10.97 -25.24
C TYR A 16 18.30 12.37 -24.63
N LYS A 17 18.14 13.36 -25.50
CA LYS A 17 17.73 14.72 -25.11
C LYS A 17 16.29 14.96 -25.56
N PRO A 18 15.52 15.82 -24.86
CA PRO A 18 14.20 16.20 -25.34
C PRO A 18 14.27 16.78 -26.75
N THR A 19 13.45 16.25 -27.67
CA THR A 19 13.42 16.67 -29.08
C THR A 19 11.98 16.92 -29.56
N GLY A 20 11.82 17.53 -30.74
CA GLY A 20 10.50 17.88 -31.28
C GLY A 20 9.75 18.83 -30.35
N ASP A 21 8.50 18.49 -30.01
CA ASP A 21 7.64 19.28 -29.13
C ASP A 21 7.89 19.02 -27.63
N GLN A 22 8.72 18.02 -27.29
CA GLN A 22 8.99 17.64 -25.89
C GLN A 22 9.55 18.80 -25.05
N PRO A 23 10.53 19.61 -25.50
CA PRO A 23 11.05 20.71 -24.69
C PRO A 23 9.97 21.70 -24.26
N GLN A 24 9.07 22.05 -25.18
CA GLN A 24 7.97 22.99 -24.90
C GLN A 24 6.93 22.36 -23.97
N ALA A 25 6.60 21.08 -24.15
CA ALA A 25 5.69 20.36 -23.27
C ALA A 25 6.24 20.28 -21.83
N ILE A 26 7.53 19.92 -21.68
CA ILE A 26 8.21 19.87 -20.39
C ILE A 26 8.19 21.23 -19.71
N GLU A 27 8.54 22.30 -20.43
CA GLU A 27 8.56 23.67 -19.88
C GLU A 27 7.17 24.09 -19.39
N LYS A 28 6.13 23.89 -20.21
CA LYS A 28 4.74 24.24 -19.84
C LYS A 28 4.25 23.46 -18.63
N LEU A 29 4.44 22.14 -18.62
CA LEU A 29 4.02 21.28 -17.51
C LEU A 29 4.73 21.63 -16.21
N THR A 30 6.05 21.83 -16.28
CA THR A 30 6.87 22.24 -15.12
C THR A 30 6.38 23.56 -14.56
N LYS A 31 6.23 24.57 -15.42
CA LYS A 31 5.77 25.91 -15.01
C LYS A 31 4.36 25.87 -14.42
N GLY A 32 3.44 25.12 -15.03
CA GLY A 32 2.08 24.93 -14.50
C GLY A 32 2.10 24.35 -13.08
N ILE A 33 2.99 23.38 -12.82
CA ILE A 33 3.15 22.81 -11.47
C ILE A 33 3.67 23.87 -10.49
N GLU A 34 4.71 24.62 -10.88
CA GLU A 34 5.35 25.63 -10.03
C GLU A 34 4.43 26.79 -9.67
N ILE A 35 3.56 27.22 -10.59
CA ILE A 35 2.56 28.28 -10.31
C ILE A 35 1.31 27.77 -9.60
N GLY A 36 1.21 26.45 -9.35
CA GLY A 36 0.14 25.84 -8.58
C GLY A 36 -1.10 25.41 -9.38
N GLU A 37 -0.98 25.20 -10.70
CA GLU A 37 -2.09 24.64 -11.49
C GLU A 37 -2.42 23.23 -11.00
N LYS A 38 -3.69 23.02 -10.63
CA LYS A 38 -4.13 21.77 -10.03
C LYS A 38 -4.21 20.62 -11.04
N TYR A 39 -4.63 20.94 -12.27
CA TYR A 39 -4.88 19.97 -13.32
C TYR A 39 -4.21 20.43 -14.61
N GLN A 40 -3.51 19.52 -15.27
CA GLN A 40 -2.88 19.74 -16.57
C GLN A 40 -3.04 18.49 -17.44
N THR A 41 -3.12 18.66 -18.76
CA THR A 41 -3.19 17.53 -19.70
C THR A 41 -2.05 17.58 -20.70
N LEU A 42 -1.27 16.50 -20.75
CA LEU A 42 -0.30 16.22 -21.80
C LEU A 42 -0.99 15.47 -22.94
N LEU A 43 -1.42 16.23 -23.96
CA LEU A 43 -1.92 15.69 -25.21
C LEU A 43 -0.73 15.22 -26.07
N GLY A 44 -0.57 13.91 -26.24
CA GLY A 44 0.55 13.34 -27.01
C GLY A 44 0.17 12.10 -27.80
N VAL A 45 0.52 12.09 -29.09
CA VAL A 45 0.31 10.93 -29.97
C VAL A 45 1.11 9.71 -29.48
N THR A 46 0.67 8.51 -29.84
CA THR A 46 1.40 7.27 -29.51
C THR A 46 2.81 7.31 -30.08
N GLY A 47 3.80 6.93 -29.27
CA GLY A 47 5.21 6.95 -29.67
C GLY A 47 5.92 8.30 -29.54
N SER A 48 5.26 9.36 -29.06
CA SER A 48 5.88 10.69 -28.90
C SER A 48 6.85 10.82 -27.70
N GLY A 49 7.13 9.73 -26.98
CA GLY A 49 7.97 9.74 -25.77
C GLY A 49 7.31 10.42 -24.57
N LYS A 50 6.03 10.10 -24.31
CA LYS A 50 5.25 10.66 -23.17
C LYS A 50 5.92 10.36 -21.82
N THR A 51 6.38 9.12 -21.60
CA THR A 51 7.09 8.74 -20.38
C THR A 51 8.34 9.61 -20.15
N PHE A 52 9.15 9.82 -21.19
CA PHE A 52 10.35 10.65 -21.11
C PHE A 52 10.03 12.12 -20.81
N THR A 53 8.94 12.64 -21.37
CA THR A 53 8.42 13.98 -21.04
C THR A 53 8.06 14.07 -19.56
N VAL A 54 7.31 13.10 -19.04
CA VAL A 54 6.96 13.04 -17.60
C VAL A 54 8.20 12.91 -16.73
N ALA A 55 9.18 12.08 -17.10
CA ALA A 55 10.43 11.92 -16.35
C ALA A 55 11.20 13.26 -16.22
N ASN A 56 11.29 14.04 -17.30
CA ASN A 56 11.88 15.37 -17.25
C ASN A 56 11.10 16.31 -16.33
N VAL A 57 9.77 16.27 -16.34
CA VAL A 57 8.94 17.08 -15.42
C VAL A 57 9.20 16.67 -13.97
N VAL A 58 9.24 15.37 -13.65
CA VAL A 58 9.55 14.87 -12.30
C VAL A 58 10.92 15.34 -11.83
N GLN A 59 11.93 15.26 -12.70
CA GLN A 59 13.26 15.81 -12.40
C GLN A 59 13.23 17.32 -12.15
N ASN A 60 12.44 18.09 -12.87
CA ASN A 60 12.40 19.54 -12.65
C ASN A 60 11.72 19.89 -11.32
N VAL A 61 10.59 19.24 -11.01
CA VAL A 61 9.76 19.60 -9.85
C VAL A 61 10.20 18.95 -8.53
N GLN A 62 10.97 17.87 -8.58
CA GLN A 62 11.58 17.22 -7.39
C GLN A 62 10.54 16.82 -6.31
N ARG A 63 9.43 16.21 -6.74
CA ARG A 63 8.33 15.79 -5.87
C ARG A 63 8.10 14.29 -5.95
N PRO A 64 7.81 13.62 -4.82
CA PRO A 64 7.30 12.26 -4.83
C PRO A 64 6.14 12.13 -5.81
N THR A 65 6.21 11.14 -6.69
CA THR A 65 5.28 11.03 -7.82
C THR A 65 4.61 9.68 -7.81
N ILE A 66 3.30 9.65 -8.04
CA ILE A 66 2.58 8.42 -8.37
C ILE A 66 2.18 8.45 -9.84
N VAL A 67 2.45 7.36 -10.57
CA VAL A 67 2.03 7.16 -11.95
C VAL A 67 0.98 6.06 -11.97
N MET A 68 -0.25 6.40 -12.30
CA MET A 68 -1.36 5.46 -12.38
C MET A 68 -1.52 4.91 -13.80
N ALA A 69 -1.64 3.59 -13.92
CA ALA A 69 -1.92 2.89 -15.17
C ALA A 69 -3.16 1.98 -15.05
N HIS A 70 -3.95 1.89 -16.11
CA HIS A 70 -5.20 1.13 -16.10
C HIS A 70 -5.05 -0.41 -16.09
N ASN A 71 -3.85 -0.93 -16.36
CA ASN A 71 -3.59 -2.37 -16.41
C ASN A 71 -2.16 -2.74 -15.94
N LYS A 72 -1.97 -4.01 -15.54
CA LYS A 72 -0.69 -4.50 -15.00
C LYS A 72 0.44 -4.51 -16.04
N THR A 73 0.14 -4.74 -17.32
CA THR A 73 1.14 -4.80 -18.39
C THR A 73 1.77 -3.43 -18.62
N LEU A 74 0.94 -2.40 -18.78
CA LEU A 74 1.38 -1.02 -18.93
C LEU A 74 2.08 -0.51 -17.66
N ALA A 75 1.57 -0.86 -16.48
CA ALA A 75 2.24 -0.53 -15.23
C ALA A 75 3.66 -1.14 -15.15
N ALA A 76 3.83 -2.40 -15.57
CA ALA A 76 5.14 -3.04 -15.61
C ALA A 76 6.08 -2.36 -16.63
N GLN A 77 5.58 -1.99 -17.81
CA GLN A 77 6.36 -1.26 -18.82
C GLN A 77 6.84 0.08 -18.28
N LEU A 78 5.94 0.90 -17.73
CA LEU A 78 6.27 2.19 -17.13
C LEU A 78 7.26 2.03 -15.97
N PHE A 79 7.08 1.01 -15.12
CA PHE A 79 8.00 0.73 -14.02
C PHE A 79 9.43 0.47 -14.52
N MET A 80 9.58 -0.33 -15.58
CA MET A 80 10.89 -0.61 -16.19
C MET A 80 11.49 0.64 -16.83
N GLU A 81 10.69 1.41 -17.59
CA GLU A 81 11.13 2.67 -18.20
C GLU A 81 11.60 3.68 -17.14
N PHE A 82 10.82 3.88 -16.07
CA PHE A 82 11.22 4.78 -14.99
C PHE A 82 12.43 4.27 -14.20
N LYS A 83 12.61 2.95 -14.06
CA LYS A 83 13.82 2.36 -13.46
C LYS A 83 15.06 2.66 -14.28
N GLU A 84 14.96 2.60 -15.61
CA GLU A 84 16.05 2.98 -16.51
C GLU A 84 16.34 4.49 -16.45
N PHE A 85 15.30 5.31 -16.38
CA PHE A 85 15.44 6.77 -16.27
C PHE A 85 15.98 7.23 -14.91
N PHE A 86 15.65 6.54 -13.82
CA PHE A 86 16.03 6.94 -12.46
C PHE A 86 16.68 5.78 -11.69
N PRO A 87 17.85 5.28 -12.13
CA PRO A 87 18.48 4.10 -11.55
C PRO A 87 18.96 4.30 -10.10
N ASP A 88 19.23 5.54 -9.71
CA ASP A 88 19.71 5.91 -8.37
C ASP A 88 18.57 6.29 -7.39
N ASN A 89 17.34 6.45 -7.89
CA ASN A 89 16.18 6.89 -7.10
C ASN A 89 15.25 5.72 -6.73
N ALA A 90 14.32 5.98 -5.82
CA ALA A 90 13.35 4.98 -5.37
C ALA A 90 12.18 4.88 -6.35
N VAL A 91 12.40 4.17 -7.46
CA VAL A 91 11.32 3.75 -8.36
C VAL A 91 10.70 2.47 -7.83
N GLU A 92 9.41 2.49 -7.54
CA GLU A 92 8.67 1.43 -6.84
C GLU A 92 7.44 0.98 -7.64
N TYR A 93 6.92 -0.20 -7.32
CA TYR A 93 5.82 -0.83 -8.04
C TYR A 93 4.69 -1.23 -7.10
N PHE A 94 3.47 -0.77 -7.38
CA PHE A 94 2.30 -0.99 -6.52
C PHE A 94 1.06 -1.42 -7.31
N VAL A 95 0.95 -2.72 -7.55
CA VAL A 95 -0.23 -3.34 -8.19
C VAL A 95 -0.83 -4.41 -7.29
N SER A 96 -1.96 -4.99 -7.70
CA SER A 96 -2.51 -6.16 -7.00
C SER A 96 -1.49 -7.30 -6.97
N TYR A 97 -1.13 -7.70 -5.76
CA TYR A 97 -0.33 -8.87 -5.40
C TYR A 97 -1.05 -10.22 -5.59
N TYR A 98 -2.29 -10.23 -6.06
CA TYR A 98 -2.95 -11.48 -6.41
C TYR A 98 -2.60 -11.91 -7.85
N ASP A 99 -2.10 -13.14 -7.98
CA ASP A 99 -2.02 -13.84 -9.26
C ASP A 99 -3.40 -14.38 -9.67
N TYR A 100 -4.16 -14.86 -8.68
CA TYR A 100 -5.55 -15.27 -8.79
C TYR A 100 -6.34 -14.71 -7.61
N TYR A 101 -7.55 -14.22 -7.88
CA TYR A 101 -8.44 -13.70 -6.85
C TYR A 101 -9.90 -13.95 -7.19
N GLN A 102 -10.55 -14.74 -6.36
CA GLN A 102 -12.00 -14.91 -6.31
C GLN A 102 -12.52 -14.21 -5.05
N PRO A 103 -13.33 -13.15 -5.20
CA PRO A 103 -13.91 -12.49 -4.04
C PRO A 103 -14.98 -13.37 -3.40
N GLU A 104 -15.17 -13.17 -2.09
CA GLU A 104 -16.36 -13.64 -1.40
C GLU A 104 -17.63 -13.02 -2.01
N ALA A 105 -18.65 -13.83 -2.29
CA ALA A 105 -19.90 -13.36 -2.86
C ALA A 105 -21.08 -14.27 -2.47
N TYR A 106 -22.29 -13.72 -2.52
CA TYR A 106 -23.53 -14.47 -2.36
C TYR A 106 -24.49 -14.17 -3.50
N ILE A 107 -24.95 -15.21 -4.20
CA ILE A 107 -25.90 -15.10 -5.32
C ILE A 107 -27.28 -15.49 -4.81
N ALA A 108 -28.09 -14.48 -4.49
CA ALA A 108 -29.41 -14.66 -3.89
C ALA A 108 -30.37 -15.51 -4.76
N THR A 109 -30.29 -15.38 -6.09
CA THR A 109 -31.17 -16.10 -7.03
C THR A 109 -30.97 -17.61 -7.01
N THR A 110 -29.76 -18.08 -6.71
CA THR A 110 -29.41 -19.52 -6.66
C THR A 110 -29.14 -20.01 -5.23
N GLY A 111 -29.15 -19.11 -4.24
CA GLY A 111 -28.77 -19.43 -2.86
C GLY A 111 -27.32 -19.86 -2.71
N THR A 112 -26.44 -19.46 -3.63
CA THR A 112 -25.05 -19.95 -3.68
C THR A 112 -24.12 -18.97 -2.97
N TYR A 113 -23.43 -19.48 -1.95
CA TYR A 113 -22.30 -18.79 -1.32
C TYR A 113 -21.00 -19.20 -2.00
N ILE A 114 -20.20 -18.20 -2.38
CA ILE A 114 -18.90 -18.38 -3.03
C ILE A 114 -17.83 -17.98 -2.03
N GLU A 115 -17.00 -18.94 -1.64
CA GLU A 115 -15.86 -18.70 -0.77
C GLU A 115 -14.78 -17.87 -1.46
N LYS A 116 -14.10 -17.07 -0.64
CA LYS A 116 -12.91 -16.33 -1.05
C LYS A 116 -11.79 -17.34 -1.32
N ASP A 117 -11.19 -17.24 -2.50
CA ASP A 117 -10.02 -18.02 -2.88
C ASP A 117 -9.00 -17.12 -3.58
N LEU A 118 -7.72 -17.31 -3.30
CA LEU A 118 -6.66 -16.42 -3.80
C LEU A 118 -5.30 -17.09 -3.84
N SER A 119 -4.45 -16.56 -4.71
CA SER A 119 -3.02 -16.86 -4.76
C SER A 119 -2.24 -15.55 -4.71
N ILE A 120 -1.31 -15.46 -3.77
CA ILE A 120 -0.46 -14.27 -3.56
C ILE A 120 0.85 -14.45 -4.31
N ASN A 121 1.28 -13.38 -4.96
CA ASN A 121 2.60 -13.23 -5.55
C ASN A 121 3.52 -12.52 -4.55
N GLU A 122 4.37 -13.29 -3.89
CA GLU A 122 5.31 -12.81 -2.84
C GLU A 122 6.24 -11.70 -3.34
N GLU A 123 6.67 -11.76 -4.61
CA GLU A 123 7.54 -10.72 -5.19
C GLU A 123 6.78 -9.41 -5.41
N VAL A 124 5.50 -9.45 -5.77
CA VAL A 124 4.66 -8.24 -5.86
C VAL A 124 4.34 -7.71 -4.46
N GLU A 125 4.11 -8.57 -3.46
CA GLU A 125 3.91 -8.15 -2.07
C GLU A 125 5.13 -7.42 -1.52
N LYS A 126 6.33 -7.98 -1.74
CA LYS A 126 7.60 -7.31 -1.44
C LYS A 126 7.65 -5.91 -2.04
N LEU A 127 7.35 -5.77 -3.34
CA LEU A 127 7.40 -4.48 -4.02
C LEU A 127 6.39 -3.48 -3.45
N ARG A 128 5.20 -3.93 -3.04
CA ARG A 128 4.22 -3.08 -2.35
C ARG A 128 4.70 -2.61 -0.99
N LEU A 129 5.35 -3.48 -0.21
CA LEU A 129 5.94 -3.10 1.06
C LEU A 129 7.13 -2.16 0.87
N SER A 130 7.95 -2.39 -0.16
CA SER A 130 9.05 -1.51 -0.57
C SER A 130 8.56 -0.10 -0.90
N ALA A 131 7.46 0.02 -1.65
CA ALA A 131 6.80 1.28 -1.95
C ALA A 131 6.42 2.08 -0.69
N ILE A 132 5.78 1.43 0.30
CA ILE A 132 5.38 2.06 1.55
C ILE A 132 6.59 2.42 2.43
N ALA A 133 7.57 1.52 2.54
CA ALA A 133 8.80 1.77 3.25
C ALA A 133 9.57 2.97 2.65
N SER A 134 9.64 3.07 1.33
CA SER A 134 10.23 4.20 0.62
C SER A 134 9.56 5.53 0.96
N LEU A 135 8.22 5.59 0.98
CA LEU A 135 7.49 6.82 1.36
C LEU A 135 7.71 7.22 2.81
N LEU A 136 7.82 6.24 3.72
CA LEU A 136 8.02 6.49 5.15
C LEU A 136 9.48 6.74 5.56
N SER A 137 10.43 6.43 4.67
CA SER A 137 11.87 6.60 4.93
C SER A 137 12.34 8.04 5.05
N GLY A 138 11.48 9.01 4.73
CA GLY A 138 11.83 10.43 4.67
C GLY A 138 12.51 10.85 3.35
N ARG A 139 12.77 9.89 2.44
CA ARG A 139 13.18 10.20 1.07
C ARG A 139 12.09 10.93 0.31
N ARG A 140 12.50 11.81 -0.61
CA ARG A 140 11.58 12.57 -1.48
C ARG A 140 11.69 12.22 -2.96
N ASP A 141 12.71 11.47 -3.34
CA ASP A 141 12.93 10.96 -4.69
C ASP A 141 12.25 9.59 -4.90
N VAL A 142 10.96 9.53 -4.57
CA VAL A 142 10.14 8.31 -4.66
C VAL A 142 9.16 8.43 -5.82
N LEU A 143 9.25 7.55 -6.81
CA LEU A 143 8.30 7.42 -7.91
C LEU A 143 7.64 6.05 -7.85
N ILE A 144 6.32 6.01 -7.70
CA ILE A 144 5.58 4.75 -7.60
C ILE A 144 4.72 4.57 -8.83
N VAL A 145 4.95 3.50 -9.59
CA VAL A 145 4.04 3.09 -10.66
C VAL A 145 2.99 2.16 -10.08
N ALA A 146 1.71 2.54 -10.20
CA ALA A 146 0.61 1.86 -9.56
C ALA A 146 -0.54 1.56 -10.51
N SER A 147 -1.28 0.48 -10.24
CA SER A 147 -2.61 0.29 -10.83
C SER A 147 -3.68 0.97 -9.97
N VAL A 148 -4.96 0.77 -10.29
CA VAL A 148 -6.08 1.09 -9.38
C VAL A 148 -5.97 0.45 -8.00
N SER A 149 -5.03 -0.45 -7.76
CA SER A 149 -4.73 -0.91 -6.40
C SER A 149 -4.35 0.23 -5.43
N CYS A 150 -3.90 1.39 -5.91
CA CYS A 150 -3.54 2.52 -5.04
C CYS A 150 -4.74 3.17 -4.34
N ILE A 151 -5.97 2.95 -4.84
CA ILE A 151 -7.21 3.47 -4.23
C ILE A 151 -7.91 2.43 -3.33
N TYR A 152 -7.34 1.23 -3.19
CA TYR A 152 -7.84 0.20 -2.28
C TYR A 152 -7.28 0.38 -0.87
N GLY A 153 -8.02 -0.15 0.10
CA GLY A 153 -7.65 -0.18 1.51
C GLY A 153 -6.23 -0.71 1.74
N VAL A 154 -5.43 0.05 2.47
CA VAL A 154 -4.17 -0.37 3.10
C VAL A 154 -4.24 -0.07 4.59
N GLY A 155 -3.30 -0.59 5.38
CA GLY A 155 -3.27 -0.32 6.82
C GLY A 155 -3.14 1.18 7.13
N ASN A 156 -3.64 1.57 8.30
CA ASN A 156 -3.52 2.93 8.81
C ASN A 156 -2.04 3.38 8.87
N PRO A 157 -1.65 4.48 8.19
CA PRO A 157 -0.28 4.98 8.21
C PRO A 157 0.28 5.22 9.62
N ALA A 158 -0.58 5.66 10.56
CA ALA A 158 -0.17 5.90 11.94
C ALA A 158 0.16 4.59 12.69
N GLU A 159 -0.62 3.53 12.48
CA GLU A 159 -0.32 2.21 13.09
C GLU A 159 0.92 1.57 12.45
N PHE A 160 1.11 1.76 11.14
CA PHE A 160 2.31 1.33 10.44
C PHE A 160 3.55 2.05 11.00
N HIS A 161 3.46 3.37 11.21
CA HIS A 161 4.54 4.18 11.79
C HIS A 161 4.86 3.80 13.24
N LYS A 162 3.83 3.52 14.08
CA LYS A 162 4.03 3.05 15.47
C LYS A 162 4.77 1.71 15.54
N SER A 163 4.65 0.89 14.51
CA SER A 163 5.24 -0.44 14.43
C SER A 163 6.65 -0.44 13.83
N LEU A 164 7.22 0.74 13.57
CA LEU A 164 8.61 0.90 13.14
C LEU A 164 9.58 0.57 14.26
N ILE A 165 10.60 -0.20 13.94
CA ILE A 165 11.69 -0.52 14.86
C ILE A 165 12.89 0.31 14.42
N SER A 166 13.24 1.32 15.22
CA SER A 166 14.46 2.10 15.02
C SER A 166 15.54 1.57 15.94
N ILE A 167 16.71 1.24 15.40
CA ILE A 167 17.86 0.80 16.18
C ILE A 167 19.14 1.50 15.73
N ALA A 168 20.02 1.78 16.68
CA ALA A 168 21.34 2.38 16.41
C ALA A 168 22.47 1.60 17.10
N THR A 169 23.66 1.67 16.51
CA THR A 169 24.90 1.20 17.15
C THR A 169 25.15 2.02 18.43
N GLY A 170 25.51 1.35 19.52
CA GLY A 170 25.65 1.92 20.87
C GLY A 170 24.35 2.04 21.66
N GLU A 171 23.20 1.66 21.08
CA GLU A 171 21.92 1.67 21.78
C GLU A 171 21.84 0.56 22.84
N LYS A 172 21.41 0.93 24.06
CA LYS A 172 21.18 -0.02 25.16
C LYS A 172 19.78 -0.63 25.08
N VAL A 173 19.69 -1.80 24.47
CA VAL A 173 18.46 -2.56 24.33
C VAL A 173 18.74 -4.06 24.54
N THR A 174 17.88 -4.72 25.31
CA THR A 174 18.01 -6.17 25.50
C THR A 174 17.62 -6.90 24.22
N ARG A 175 18.27 -8.03 23.93
CA ARG A 175 17.90 -8.88 22.79
C ARG A 175 16.41 -9.25 22.84
N THR A 176 15.91 -9.65 24.01
CA THR A 176 14.51 -10.03 24.21
C THR A 176 13.54 -8.89 23.84
N ALA A 177 13.86 -7.64 24.18
CA ALA A 177 13.04 -6.49 23.79
C ALA A 177 12.99 -6.29 22.27
N LEU A 178 14.13 -6.46 21.58
CA LEU A 178 14.15 -6.43 20.11
C LEU A 178 13.33 -7.57 19.50
N LEU A 179 13.41 -8.79 20.04
CA LEU A 179 12.60 -9.92 19.56
C LEU A 179 11.09 -9.65 19.71
N HIS A 180 10.66 -9.10 20.85
CA HIS A 180 9.26 -8.70 21.04
C HIS A 180 8.83 -7.63 20.03
N SER A 181 9.70 -6.66 19.75
CA SER A 181 9.43 -5.61 18.77
C SER A 181 9.27 -6.19 17.36
N LEU A 182 10.13 -7.13 16.95
CA LEU A 182 10.04 -7.83 15.67
C LEU A 182 8.74 -8.62 15.54
N VAL A 183 8.34 -9.35 16.58
CA VAL A 183 7.06 -10.09 16.60
C VAL A 183 5.87 -9.14 16.51
N ASN A 184 5.89 -8.01 17.23
CA ASN A 184 4.84 -6.99 17.14
C ASN A 184 4.77 -6.34 15.75
N ALA A 185 5.92 -6.25 15.05
CA ALA A 185 6.02 -5.82 13.66
C ALA A 185 5.73 -6.95 12.65
N LEU A 186 5.12 -8.05 13.10
CA LEU A 186 4.67 -9.20 12.31
C LEU A 186 5.78 -10.06 11.69
N TYR A 187 7.00 -9.97 12.20
CA TYR A 187 8.06 -10.90 11.81
C TYR A 187 7.93 -12.23 12.57
N SER A 188 8.20 -13.32 11.88
CA SER A 188 8.20 -14.67 12.47
C SER A 188 9.61 -15.16 12.79
N ARG A 189 9.76 -15.88 13.91
CA ARG A 189 11.04 -16.51 14.26
C ARG A 189 11.21 -17.81 13.48
N THR A 190 12.37 -18.02 12.88
CA THR A 190 12.73 -19.26 12.19
C THR A 190 14.03 -19.87 12.76
N LEU A 191 14.09 -21.21 12.76
CA LEU A 191 15.31 -21.98 13.01
C LEU A 191 15.82 -22.70 11.75
N ALA A 192 14.99 -22.75 10.71
CA ALA A 192 15.24 -23.47 9.46
C ALA A 192 15.43 -22.44 8.33
N ASP A 193 14.43 -22.29 7.47
CA ASP A 193 14.49 -21.44 6.29
C ASP A 193 14.43 -19.97 6.68
N PHE A 194 15.45 -19.22 6.24
CA PHE A 194 15.57 -17.78 6.47
C PHE A 194 15.05 -17.04 5.24
N GLN A 195 13.78 -16.65 5.31
CA GLN A 195 13.05 -15.99 4.22
C GLN A 195 12.61 -14.58 4.64
N ARG A 196 12.11 -13.79 3.68
CA ARG A 196 11.55 -12.46 3.93
C ARG A 196 10.49 -12.51 5.04
N GLY A 197 10.45 -11.48 5.89
CA GLY A 197 9.50 -11.42 7.01
C GLY A 197 9.86 -12.34 8.18
N THR A 198 11.07 -12.91 8.19
CA THR A 198 11.55 -13.76 9.29
C THR A 198 12.77 -13.19 10.00
N PHE A 199 13.01 -13.63 11.23
CA PHE A 199 14.25 -13.40 11.95
C PHE A 199 14.77 -14.69 12.60
N ARG A 200 16.07 -14.76 12.84
CA ARG A 200 16.73 -15.87 13.54
C ARG A 200 17.75 -15.35 14.55
N VAL A 201 18.03 -16.17 15.56
CA VAL A 201 18.95 -15.83 16.65
C VAL A 201 20.08 -16.84 16.70
N LYS A 202 21.33 -16.37 16.69
CA LYS A 202 22.54 -17.18 16.77
C LYS A 202 23.49 -16.56 17.81
N GLY A 203 23.43 -17.04 19.04
CA GLY A 203 24.22 -16.47 20.13
C GLY A 203 23.82 -15.02 20.43
N ASP A 204 24.77 -14.10 20.27
CA ASP A 204 24.66 -12.65 20.39
C ASP A 204 24.23 -11.95 19.10
N VAL A 205 24.02 -12.70 18.01
CA VAL A 205 23.59 -12.16 16.71
C VAL A 205 22.10 -12.41 16.47
N ILE A 206 21.42 -11.36 16.03
CA ILE A 206 20.06 -11.41 15.48
C ILE A 206 20.13 -11.05 14.00
N ASP A 207 19.80 -12.01 13.13
CA ASP A 207 19.63 -11.77 11.70
C ASP A 207 18.13 -11.55 11.44
N VAL A 208 17.77 -10.47 10.75
CA VAL A 208 16.41 -10.12 10.32
C VAL A 208 16.40 -10.03 8.81
N PHE A 209 15.43 -10.67 8.15
CA PHE A 209 15.24 -10.51 6.70
C PHE A 209 14.00 -9.63 6.45
N PRO A 210 14.18 -8.33 6.17
CA PRO A 210 13.06 -7.42 5.97
C PRO A 210 12.13 -7.89 4.84
N ALA A 211 10.82 -7.76 5.03
CA ALA A 211 9.83 -8.24 4.05
C ALA A 211 9.90 -7.49 2.69
N TYR A 212 10.47 -6.29 2.69
CA TYR A 212 10.52 -5.35 1.58
C TYR A 212 11.90 -5.22 0.92
N ALA A 213 12.93 -5.92 1.41
CA ALA A 213 14.31 -5.74 0.96
C ALA A 213 14.91 -7.06 0.48
N ASP A 214 15.82 -7.02 -0.50
CA ASP A 214 16.52 -8.21 -1.00
C ASP A 214 17.71 -8.63 -0.11
N ASN A 215 18.25 -7.69 0.68
CA ASN A 215 19.31 -7.97 1.65
C ASN A 215 18.75 -8.11 3.07
N ALA A 216 19.37 -8.98 3.85
CA ALA A 216 19.08 -9.14 5.27
C ALA A 216 19.94 -8.20 6.12
N VAL A 217 19.51 -7.98 7.35
CA VAL A 217 20.20 -7.18 8.36
C VAL A 217 20.74 -8.11 9.45
N ARG A 218 22.01 -7.94 9.81
CA ARG A 218 22.66 -8.56 10.95
C ARG A 218 22.86 -7.52 12.05
N ILE A 219 22.37 -7.83 13.24
CA ILE A 219 22.47 -7.01 14.44
C ILE A 219 23.26 -7.81 15.48
N GLN A 220 24.46 -7.33 15.81
CA GLN A 220 25.35 -7.96 16.78
C GLN A 220 25.27 -7.22 18.12
N PHE A 221 25.17 -7.98 19.21
CA PHE A 221 25.07 -7.45 20.56
C PHE A 221 26.33 -7.71 21.37
N PHE A 222 26.65 -6.78 22.28
CA PHE A 222 27.58 -7.01 23.39
C PHE A 222 26.82 -6.81 24.72
N GLY A 223 26.38 -7.91 25.33
CA GLY A 223 25.45 -7.84 26.46
C GLY A 223 24.07 -7.32 26.04
N ASP A 224 23.70 -6.14 26.54
CA ASP A 224 22.44 -5.43 26.23
C ASP A 224 22.70 -4.14 25.44
N GLU A 225 23.77 -4.12 24.64
CA GLU A 225 24.14 -3.00 23.76
C GLU A 225 24.32 -3.50 22.32
N ILE A 226 23.82 -2.75 21.34
CA ILE A 226 24.04 -3.05 19.92
C ILE A 226 25.46 -2.62 19.54
N GLU A 227 26.33 -3.58 19.25
CA GLU A 227 27.72 -3.33 18.88
C GLU A 227 27.86 -3.01 17.39
N LYS A 228 27.06 -3.65 16.55
CA LYS A 228 27.21 -3.54 15.10
C LYS A 228 25.93 -3.84 14.34
N ILE A 229 25.66 -3.05 13.30
CA ILE A 229 24.57 -3.27 12.35
C ILE A 229 25.15 -3.39 10.94
N GLN A 230 24.81 -4.47 10.23
CA GLN A 230 25.32 -4.74 8.89
C GLN A 230 24.20 -5.24 7.96
N SER A 231 24.23 -4.85 6.69
CA SER A 231 23.47 -5.54 5.64
C SER A 231 24.31 -6.66 5.04
N PHE A 232 23.68 -7.77 4.70
CA PHE A 232 24.32 -8.91 4.04
C PHE A 232 23.35 -9.59 3.07
N ASP A 233 23.91 -10.24 2.05
CA ASP A 233 23.17 -11.09 1.14
C ASP A 233 22.76 -12.40 1.86
N PRO A 234 21.46 -12.72 1.98
CA PRO A 234 20.98 -13.89 2.72
C PRO A 234 21.37 -15.24 2.09
N VAL A 235 21.71 -15.26 0.80
CA VAL A 235 22.13 -16.46 0.05
C VAL A 235 23.62 -16.68 0.18
N SER A 236 24.44 -15.67 -0.13
CA SER A 236 25.91 -15.81 -0.11
C SER A 236 26.53 -15.59 1.27
N GLY A 237 25.84 -14.87 2.16
CA GLY A 237 26.36 -14.47 3.47
C GLY A 237 27.31 -13.26 3.42
N ASN A 238 27.56 -12.71 2.23
CA ASN A 238 28.49 -11.59 2.05
C ASN A 238 27.92 -10.31 2.63
N VAL A 239 28.71 -9.62 3.45
CA VAL A 239 28.37 -8.31 3.98
C VAL A 239 28.42 -7.28 2.86
N THR A 240 27.35 -6.50 2.71
CA THR A 240 27.21 -5.48 1.67
C THR A 240 27.42 -4.06 2.19
N ALA A 241 27.06 -3.79 3.45
CA ALA A 241 27.23 -2.47 4.07
C ALA A 241 27.23 -2.54 5.60
N ASN A 242 27.78 -1.51 6.26
CA ASN A 242 27.63 -1.26 7.70
C ASN A 242 26.75 -0.02 7.90
N PHE A 243 26.01 0.03 9.01
CA PHE A 243 25.14 1.16 9.35
C PHE A 243 25.33 1.58 10.80
N ASP A 244 25.23 2.89 11.04
CA ASP A 244 25.18 3.45 12.39
C ASP A 244 23.75 3.39 12.96
N GLN A 245 22.74 3.51 12.09
CA GLN A 245 21.33 3.44 12.46
C GLN A 245 20.52 2.87 11.30
N ILE A 246 19.48 2.10 11.63
CA ILE A 246 18.51 1.59 10.66
C ILE A 246 17.07 1.69 11.18
N GLN A 247 16.14 1.60 10.24
CA GLN A 247 14.71 1.40 10.52
C GLN A 247 14.25 0.09 9.89
N ILE A 248 13.56 -0.74 10.67
CA ILE A 248 12.92 -1.97 10.21
C ILE A 248 11.41 -1.72 10.18
N TYR A 249 10.82 -1.81 9.00
CA TYR A 249 9.38 -1.63 8.79
C TYR A 249 8.62 -2.95 9.03
N PRO A 250 7.32 -2.89 9.38
CA PRO A 250 6.48 -4.08 9.55
C PRO A 250 6.53 -5.04 8.36
N ALA A 251 6.41 -6.33 8.65
CA ALA A 251 6.45 -7.38 7.64
C ALA A 251 5.16 -7.46 6.80
N ASN A 252 4.10 -6.74 7.19
CA ASN A 252 2.82 -6.71 6.49
C ASN A 252 2.24 -5.29 6.46
N LEU A 253 1.49 -4.97 5.40
CA LEU A 253 0.80 -3.70 5.22
C LEU A 253 -0.32 -3.46 6.23
N PHE A 254 -0.92 -4.53 6.74
CA PHE A 254 -2.02 -4.49 7.69
C PHE A 254 -1.48 -4.85 9.08
N VAL A 255 -0.90 -3.86 9.76
CA VAL A 255 -0.45 -3.98 11.14
C VAL A 255 -1.38 -3.23 12.08
N THR A 256 -1.70 -3.85 13.22
CA THR A 256 -2.59 -3.28 14.24
C THR A 256 -2.01 -3.58 15.61
N SER A 257 -1.93 -2.57 16.47
CA SER A 257 -1.45 -2.79 17.85
C SER A 257 -2.43 -3.65 18.66
N LYS A 258 -1.92 -4.34 19.69
CA LYS A 258 -2.76 -5.15 20.59
C LYS A 258 -3.85 -4.33 21.28
N GLU A 259 -3.56 -3.08 21.61
CA GLU A 259 -4.50 -2.15 22.23
C GLU A 259 -5.67 -1.86 21.28
N THR A 260 -5.36 -1.52 20.02
CA THR A 260 -6.36 -1.29 18.98
C THR A 260 -7.19 -2.55 18.70
N LEU A 261 -6.55 -3.72 18.67
CA LEU A 261 -7.22 -5.00 18.44
C LEU A 261 -8.26 -5.31 19.53
N ASN A 262 -7.90 -5.11 20.80
CA ASN A 262 -8.81 -5.33 21.92
C ASN A 262 -10.02 -4.39 21.89
N GLY A 263 -9.81 -3.13 21.51
CA GLY A 263 -10.90 -2.18 21.31
C GLY A 263 -11.81 -2.57 20.14
N ALA A 264 -11.22 -3.02 19.03
CA ALA A 264 -11.94 -3.48 17.85
C ALA A 264 -12.84 -4.68 18.14
N ILE A 265 -12.34 -5.69 18.88
CA ILE A 265 -13.10 -6.88 19.28
C ILE A 265 -14.40 -6.50 19.99
N LYS A 266 -14.33 -5.56 20.94
CA LYS A 266 -15.52 -5.10 21.67
C LYS A 266 -16.53 -4.44 20.73
N ASN A 267 -16.06 -3.53 19.88
CA ASN A 267 -16.93 -2.82 18.95
C ASN A 267 -17.58 -3.74 17.90
N ILE A 268 -16.84 -4.76 17.44
CA ILE A 268 -17.36 -5.80 16.54
C ILE A 268 -18.47 -6.59 17.24
N GLN A 269 -18.25 -6.99 18.50
CA GLN A 269 -19.25 -7.71 19.28
C GLN A 269 -20.52 -6.88 19.52
N ASP A 270 -20.38 -5.60 19.87
CA ASP A 270 -21.51 -4.69 20.09
C ASP A 270 -22.34 -4.50 18.80
N ASP A 271 -21.69 -4.33 17.65
CA ASP A 271 -22.38 -4.19 16.36
C ASP A 271 -22.97 -5.52 15.86
N MET A 272 -22.35 -6.66 16.20
CA MET A 272 -22.91 -7.98 15.94
C MET A 272 -24.24 -8.18 16.67
N VAL A 273 -24.29 -7.89 17.98
CA VAL A 273 -25.53 -8.05 18.77
C VAL A 273 -26.66 -7.20 18.17
N LYS A 274 -26.40 -5.91 17.90
CA LYS A 274 -27.40 -5.02 17.29
C LYS A 274 -27.91 -5.55 15.94
N GLN A 275 -27.01 -6.07 15.11
CA GLN A 275 -27.38 -6.56 13.79
C GLN A 275 -28.17 -7.88 13.86
N VAL A 276 -27.85 -8.76 14.81
CA VAL A 276 -28.60 -9.99 15.11
C VAL A 276 -30.01 -9.66 15.60
N ASP A 277 -30.14 -8.69 16.50
CA ASP A 277 -31.42 -8.21 17.00
C ASP A 277 -32.26 -7.62 15.85
N PHE A 278 -31.66 -6.77 15.01
CA PHE A 278 -32.31 -6.22 13.82
C PHE A 278 -32.85 -7.32 12.90
N PHE A 279 -32.03 -8.34 12.58
CA PHE A 279 -32.49 -9.45 11.73
C PHE A 279 -33.64 -10.24 12.37
N SER A 280 -33.60 -10.43 13.69
CA SER A 280 -34.67 -11.09 14.43
C SER A 280 -35.98 -10.30 14.39
N GLU A 281 -35.92 -8.98 14.54
CA GLU A 281 -37.08 -8.08 14.48
C GLU A 281 -37.74 -8.05 13.10
N ILE A 282 -36.96 -8.10 12.02
CA ILE A 282 -37.51 -8.10 10.64
C ILE A 282 -37.87 -9.51 10.13
N GLY A 283 -37.88 -10.52 10.98
CA GLY A 283 -38.29 -11.89 10.63
C GLY A 283 -37.28 -12.66 9.78
N LYS A 284 -35.97 -12.38 9.94
CA LYS A 284 -34.83 -13.04 9.26
C LYS A 284 -33.95 -13.84 10.25
N PRO A 285 -34.48 -14.87 10.95
CA PRO A 285 -33.74 -15.59 11.99
C PRO A 285 -32.56 -16.42 11.44
N LEU A 286 -32.60 -16.82 10.16
CA LEU A 286 -31.51 -17.58 9.54
C LEU A 286 -30.29 -16.69 9.28
N GLU A 287 -30.50 -15.47 8.79
CA GLU A 287 -29.46 -14.45 8.62
C GLU A 287 -28.88 -14.02 9.97
N ALA A 288 -29.74 -13.85 10.99
CA ALA A 288 -29.32 -13.55 12.35
C ALA A 288 -28.35 -14.62 12.89
N LYS A 289 -28.76 -15.88 12.83
CA LYS A 289 -27.95 -17.01 13.30
C LYS A 289 -26.64 -17.16 12.51
N ARG A 290 -26.70 -17.03 11.18
CA ARG A 290 -25.53 -17.09 10.30
C ARG A 290 -24.50 -16.01 10.65
N LEU A 291 -24.96 -14.77 10.83
CA LEU A 291 -24.10 -13.66 11.17
C LEU A 291 -23.43 -13.88 12.53
N GLN A 292 -24.22 -14.32 13.52
CA GLN A 292 -23.73 -14.57 14.87
C GLN A 292 -22.64 -15.64 14.88
N GLU A 293 -22.94 -16.85 14.38
CA GLU A 293 -22.00 -17.98 14.40
C GLU A 293 -20.68 -17.63 13.71
N ARG A 294 -20.75 -16.92 12.58
CA ARG A 294 -19.56 -16.53 11.84
C ARG A 294 -18.74 -15.46 12.54
N THR A 295 -19.40 -14.43 13.06
CA THR A 295 -18.70 -13.31 13.70
C THR A 295 -18.10 -13.75 15.03
N GLU A 296 -18.76 -14.63 15.78
CA GLU A 296 -18.23 -15.23 17.02
C GLU A 296 -16.98 -16.07 16.73
N LEU A 297 -17.01 -16.92 15.69
CA LEU A 297 -15.85 -17.69 15.25
C LEU A 297 -14.68 -16.78 14.85
N ASP A 298 -14.94 -15.74 14.05
CA ASP A 298 -13.91 -14.77 13.65
C ASP A 298 -13.32 -14.06 14.88
N LEU A 299 -14.15 -13.68 15.85
CA LEU A 299 -13.72 -13.03 17.10
C LEU A 299 -12.88 -13.96 17.98
N GLU A 300 -13.20 -15.25 18.06
CA GLU A 300 -12.38 -16.25 18.75
C GLU A 300 -11.00 -16.37 18.09
N MET A 301 -10.96 -16.49 16.75
CA MET A 301 -9.72 -16.56 16.00
C MET A 301 -8.85 -15.31 16.16
N ILE A 302 -9.46 -14.11 16.14
CA ILE A 302 -8.74 -12.86 16.38
C ILE A 302 -8.17 -12.80 17.81
N LYS A 303 -8.90 -13.29 18.82
CA LYS A 303 -8.41 -13.30 20.22
C LYS A 303 -7.24 -14.26 20.42
N GLU A 304 -7.33 -15.46 19.87
CA GLU A 304 -6.33 -16.52 20.08
C GLU A 304 -5.09 -16.33 19.20
N LEU A 305 -5.28 -15.96 17.93
CA LEU A 305 -4.20 -15.92 16.92
C LEU A 305 -3.83 -14.51 16.48
N GLY A 306 -4.61 -13.49 16.84
CA GLY A 306 -4.43 -12.13 16.31
C GLY A 306 -4.90 -11.94 14.87
N TYR A 307 -5.50 -12.98 14.26
CA TYR A 307 -5.92 -12.97 12.86
C TYR A 307 -7.09 -13.94 12.60
N CYS A 308 -7.94 -13.65 11.61
CA CYS A 308 -8.93 -14.58 11.07
C CYS A 308 -8.99 -14.49 9.52
N SER A 309 -9.57 -15.50 8.88
CA SER A 309 -9.78 -15.46 7.43
C SER A 309 -10.80 -14.38 7.06
N GLY A 310 -10.41 -13.46 6.18
CA GLY A 310 -11.26 -12.34 5.81
C GLY A 310 -11.24 -11.20 6.83
N ILE A 311 -10.18 -11.08 7.63
CA ILE A 311 -10.01 -10.01 8.63
C ILE A 311 -10.21 -8.60 8.06
N GLU A 312 -9.97 -8.41 6.76
CA GLU A 312 -10.19 -7.12 6.09
C GLU A 312 -11.64 -6.64 6.16
N ASN A 313 -12.62 -7.52 6.37
CA ASN A 313 -14.02 -7.16 6.58
C ASN A 313 -14.26 -6.42 7.91
N TYR A 314 -13.29 -6.47 8.82
CA TYR A 314 -13.28 -5.74 10.08
C TYR A 314 -12.38 -4.50 10.04
N SER A 315 -11.84 -4.12 8.87
CA SER A 315 -10.82 -3.06 8.75
C SER A 315 -11.27 -1.73 9.35
N ARG A 316 -12.55 -1.36 9.24
CA ARG A 316 -13.08 -0.15 9.88
C ARG A 316 -12.79 -0.09 11.38
N TYR A 317 -12.98 -1.21 12.08
CA TYR A 317 -12.75 -1.30 13.52
C TYR A 317 -11.25 -1.29 13.84
N LEU A 318 -10.47 -2.04 13.06
CA LEU A 318 -9.01 -2.15 13.22
C LEU A 318 -8.29 -0.83 12.93
N ASP A 319 -8.83 -0.02 12.03
CA ASP A 319 -8.31 1.32 11.73
C ASP A 319 -8.79 2.39 12.72
N GLY A 320 -9.77 2.09 13.58
CA GLY A 320 -10.42 3.06 14.45
C GLY A 320 -11.26 4.11 13.70
N ARG A 321 -11.79 3.75 12.52
CA ARG A 321 -12.53 4.65 11.64
C ARG A 321 -14.01 4.76 12.03
N LEU A 322 -14.60 5.93 11.75
CA LEU A 322 -16.05 6.13 11.88
C LEU A 322 -16.82 5.41 10.74
N PRO A 323 -18.07 4.97 10.97
CA PRO A 323 -18.92 4.42 9.92
C PRO A 323 -19.01 5.33 8.69
N GLY A 324 -18.89 4.74 7.50
CA GLY A 324 -18.96 5.46 6.23
C GLY A 324 -17.71 6.26 5.85
N SER A 325 -16.71 6.40 6.74
CA SER A 325 -15.49 7.14 6.42
C SER A 325 -14.72 6.47 5.28
N ARG A 326 -13.93 7.26 4.55
CA ARG A 326 -13.02 6.69 3.55
C ARG A 326 -12.00 5.75 4.22
N PRO A 327 -11.62 4.64 3.57
CA PRO A 327 -10.49 3.84 3.99
C PRO A 327 -9.17 4.58 3.72
N PHE A 328 -8.12 4.17 4.44
CA PHE A 328 -6.77 4.57 4.10
C PHE A 328 -6.33 3.86 2.81
N CYS A 329 -5.62 4.56 1.93
CA CYS A 329 -5.10 4.03 0.68
C CYS A 329 -3.63 4.43 0.49
N LEU A 330 -3.00 4.02 -0.63
CA LEU A 330 -1.59 4.36 -0.88
C LEU A 330 -1.35 5.87 -0.88
N LEU A 331 -2.32 6.66 -1.36
CA LEU A 331 -2.21 8.12 -1.45
C LEU A 331 -2.06 8.78 -0.08
N ASP A 332 -2.48 8.13 1.01
CA ASP A 332 -2.31 8.64 2.38
C ASP A 332 -0.88 8.56 2.90
N TYR A 333 -0.03 7.76 2.26
CA TYR A 333 1.39 7.65 2.60
C TYR A 333 2.23 8.69 1.88
N PHE A 334 1.69 9.34 0.85
CA PHE A 334 2.39 10.40 0.14
C PHE A 334 2.42 11.70 0.97
N PRO A 335 3.51 12.49 0.88
CA PRO A 335 3.49 13.84 1.43
C PRO A 335 2.49 14.71 0.68
N LYS A 336 2.00 15.77 1.33
CA LYS A 336 0.93 16.63 0.82
C LYS A 336 1.19 17.25 -0.55
N ASP A 337 2.46 17.44 -0.92
CA ASP A 337 2.88 18.10 -2.16
C ASP A 337 3.24 17.13 -3.30
N TYR A 338 2.85 15.85 -3.20
CA TYR A 338 3.09 14.85 -4.24
C TYR A 338 2.49 15.20 -5.60
N LEU A 339 3.06 14.65 -6.66
CA LEU A 339 2.55 14.75 -8.03
C LEU A 339 1.81 13.46 -8.42
N MET A 340 0.64 13.58 -9.05
CA MET A 340 -0.06 12.46 -9.66
C MET A 340 0.04 12.56 -11.18
N VAL A 341 0.41 11.46 -11.82
CA VAL A 341 0.38 11.29 -13.27
C VAL A 341 -0.59 10.17 -13.57
N ILE A 342 -1.55 10.40 -14.47
CA ILE A 342 -2.54 9.40 -14.87
C ILE A 342 -2.28 9.07 -16.33
N ASP A 343 -1.66 7.93 -16.56
CA ASP A 343 -1.38 7.43 -17.89
C ASP A 343 -2.63 6.82 -18.53
N GLU A 344 -2.76 7.00 -19.84
CA GLU A 344 -3.97 6.71 -20.61
C GLU A 344 -5.25 7.16 -19.87
N SER A 345 -5.30 8.43 -19.48
CA SER A 345 -6.31 9.00 -18.58
C SER A 345 -7.76 8.69 -19.00
N HIS A 346 -8.03 8.72 -20.30
CA HIS A 346 -9.32 8.39 -20.90
C HIS A 346 -9.83 6.98 -20.58
N VAL A 347 -8.95 6.05 -20.17
CA VAL A 347 -9.30 4.70 -19.69
C VAL A 347 -9.13 4.59 -18.18
N THR A 348 -8.04 5.13 -17.63
CA THR A 348 -7.73 5.01 -16.19
C THR A 348 -8.77 5.72 -15.32
N VAL A 349 -9.26 6.90 -15.71
CA VAL A 349 -10.25 7.66 -14.93
C VAL A 349 -11.61 6.93 -14.86
N PRO A 350 -12.22 6.46 -15.98
CA PRO A 350 -13.44 5.65 -15.90
C PRO A 350 -13.27 4.36 -15.08
N GLN A 351 -12.10 3.71 -15.15
CA GLN A 351 -11.84 2.51 -14.37
C GLN A 351 -11.84 2.82 -12.86
N VAL A 352 -11.17 3.89 -12.43
CA VAL A 352 -11.19 4.37 -11.03
C VAL A 352 -12.62 4.57 -10.55
N HIS A 353 -13.47 5.20 -11.37
CA HIS A 353 -14.88 5.44 -11.04
C HIS A 353 -15.68 4.14 -10.85
N ALA A 354 -15.42 3.12 -11.69
CA ALA A 354 -16.15 1.85 -11.66
C ALA A 354 -15.83 0.95 -10.44
N MET A 355 -14.66 1.10 -9.82
CA MET A 355 -14.19 0.17 -8.77
C MET A 355 -15.13 0.09 -7.55
N TYR A 356 -15.68 1.24 -7.11
CA TYR A 356 -16.56 1.28 -5.94
C TYR A 356 -17.91 0.60 -6.19
N GLY A 357 -18.53 0.84 -7.35
CA GLY A 357 -19.85 0.30 -7.67
C GLY A 357 -19.87 -1.24 -7.66
N GLY A 358 -18.84 -1.85 -8.27
CA GLY A 358 -18.71 -3.31 -8.30
C GLY A 358 -18.45 -3.93 -6.92
N ASP A 359 -17.59 -3.30 -6.11
CA ASP A 359 -17.30 -3.79 -4.74
C ASP A 359 -18.54 -3.69 -3.84
N ARG A 360 -19.26 -2.56 -3.90
CA ARG A 360 -20.46 -2.33 -3.11
C ARG A 360 -21.57 -3.32 -3.44
N SER A 361 -21.90 -3.49 -4.71
CA SER A 361 -22.97 -4.40 -5.13
C SER A 361 -22.74 -5.83 -4.64
N ARG A 362 -21.50 -6.31 -4.66
CA ARG A 362 -21.14 -7.64 -4.12
C ARG A 362 -21.32 -7.73 -2.60
N LYS A 363 -20.92 -6.70 -1.87
CA LYS A 363 -20.98 -6.68 -0.40
C LYS A 363 -22.37 -6.46 0.17
N GLU A 364 -23.22 -5.71 -0.54
CA GLU A 364 -24.62 -5.52 -0.14
C GLU A 364 -25.34 -6.87 0.02
N ALA A 365 -25.17 -7.79 -0.94
CA ALA A 365 -25.74 -9.13 -0.83
C ALA A 365 -25.19 -9.92 0.38
N LEU A 366 -23.88 -9.83 0.67
CA LEU A 366 -23.30 -10.51 1.84
C LEU A 366 -23.88 -9.96 3.16
N VAL A 367 -24.07 -8.64 3.24
CA VAL A 367 -24.65 -8.00 4.43
C VAL A 367 -26.13 -8.33 4.56
N GLU A 368 -26.91 -8.18 3.49
CA GLU A 368 -28.36 -8.40 3.49
C GLU A 368 -28.75 -9.82 3.92
N TYR A 369 -27.91 -10.80 3.57
CA TYR A 369 -28.09 -12.20 3.90
C TYR A 369 -27.23 -12.66 5.09
N GLY A 370 -26.75 -11.75 5.92
CA GLY A 370 -26.11 -12.11 7.21
C GLY A 370 -24.80 -12.90 7.09
N PHE A 371 -24.07 -12.80 5.97
CA PHE A 371 -22.73 -13.36 5.84
C PHE A 371 -21.65 -12.45 6.44
N ARG A 372 -21.90 -11.13 6.49
CA ARG A 372 -20.98 -10.12 7.03
C ARG A 372 -21.74 -9.00 7.74
N LEU A 373 -21.07 -8.35 8.70
CA LEU A 373 -21.58 -7.14 9.34
C LEU A 373 -21.70 -5.98 8.33
N PRO A 374 -22.58 -4.99 8.56
CA PRO A 374 -22.67 -3.78 7.72
C PRO A 374 -21.32 -3.05 7.57
N ALA A 375 -20.49 -3.09 8.60
CA ALA A 375 -19.14 -2.53 8.59
C ALA A 375 -18.22 -3.09 7.49
N ALA A 376 -18.50 -4.28 6.95
CA ALA A 376 -17.74 -4.85 5.84
C ALA A 376 -17.81 -4.00 4.56
N MET A 377 -18.86 -3.19 4.41
CA MET A 377 -18.99 -2.21 3.31
C MET A 377 -18.04 -1.01 3.45
N ASP A 378 -17.53 -0.75 4.66
CA ASP A 378 -16.54 0.30 4.92
C ASP A 378 -15.11 -0.15 4.61
N ASN A 379 -14.90 -1.45 4.35
CA ASN A 379 -13.74 -1.96 3.62
C ASN A 379 -14.04 -1.84 2.13
N ARG A 380 -13.43 -0.93 1.39
CA ARG A 380 -13.81 -0.68 -0.01
C ARG A 380 -12.69 0.07 -0.73
N PRO A 381 -12.69 0.18 -2.06
CA PRO A 381 -11.95 1.24 -2.72
C PRO A 381 -12.55 2.62 -2.39
N LEU A 382 -11.78 3.67 -2.68
CA LEU A 382 -12.29 5.04 -2.63
C LEU A 382 -13.47 5.22 -3.59
N LYS A 383 -14.43 6.05 -3.17
CA LYS A 383 -15.40 6.66 -4.09
C LYS A 383 -14.66 7.66 -4.99
N PHE A 384 -15.24 7.97 -6.15
CA PHE A 384 -14.60 8.89 -7.08
C PHE A 384 -14.39 10.28 -6.47
N GLU A 385 -15.38 10.79 -5.73
CA GLU A 385 -15.29 12.09 -5.06
C GLU A 385 -14.26 12.09 -3.93
N GLU A 386 -14.10 10.97 -3.23
CA GLU A 386 -13.05 10.81 -2.21
C GLU A 386 -11.67 10.82 -2.87
N TYR A 387 -11.50 10.13 -4.00
CA TYR A 387 -10.28 10.13 -4.80
C TYR A 387 -9.93 11.55 -5.30
N GLU A 388 -10.88 12.28 -5.88
CA GLU A 388 -10.67 13.66 -6.32
C GLU A 388 -10.30 14.61 -5.16
N SER A 389 -10.89 14.39 -3.98
CA SER A 389 -10.67 15.26 -2.82
C SER A 389 -9.24 15.19 -2.26
N ILE A 390 -8.54 14.06 -2.46
CA ILE A 390 -7.19 13.83 -1.95
C ILE A 390 -6.10 13.97 -3.02
N GLN A 391 -6.49 14.26 -4.27
CA GLN A 391 -5.55 14.65 -5.31
C GLN A 391 -4.89 15.99 -4.97
N ASN A 392 -3.57 16.06 -5.14
CA ASN A 392 -2.82 17.30 -5.13
C ASN A 392 -2.81 17.94 -6.54
N GLN A 393 -1.69 17.86 -7.26
CA GLN A 393 -1.56 18.29 -8.66
C GLN A 393 -1.52 17.07 -9.57
N VAL A 394 -2.24 17.13 -10.69
CA VAL A 394 -2.45 15.99 -11.60
C VAL A 394 -2.02 16.33 -13.02
N ILE A 395 -1.24 15.46 -13.64
CA ILE A 395 -0.99 15.44 -15.08
C ILE A 395 -1.78 14.27 -15.69
N TYR A 396 -2.78 14.58 -16.50
CA TYR A 396 -3.46 13.60 -17.35
C TYR A 396 -2.64 13.38 -18.61
N VAL A 397 -2.31 12.14 -18.93
CA VAL A 397 -1.52 11.79 -20.11
C VAL A 397 -2.41 10.95 -21.03
N SER A 398 -2.68 11.45 -22.23
CA SER A 398 -3.49 10.72 -23.21
C SER A 398 -3.28 11.26 -24.63
N ALA A 399 -3.43 10.37 -25.63
CA ALA A 399 -3.58 10.78 -27.02
C ALA A 399 -4.99 11.28 -27.35
N THR A 400 -5.98 10.89 -26.55
CA THR A 400 -7.42 11.17 -26.73
C THR A 400 -8.06 11.47 -25.38
N PRO A 401 -7.75 12.62 -24.74
CA PRO A 401 -8.35 13.01 -23.46
C PRO A 401 -9.89 13.00 -23.57
N ALA A 402 -10.57 12.49 -22.55
CA ALA A 402 -12.03 12.53 -22.50
C ALA A 402 -12.55 13.86 -21.92
N ASP A 403 -13.87 14.02 -21.92
CA ASP A 403 -14.53 15.25 -21.48
C ASP A 403 -14.13 15.64 -20.04
N TYR A 404 -13.94 14.65 -19.16
CA TYR A 404 -13.52 14.89 -17.78
C TYR A 404 -12.19 15.66 -17.70
N GLU A 405 -11.18 15.23 -18.46
CA GLU A 405 -9.87 15.89 -18.45
C GLU A 405 -9.91 17.29 -19.06
N LEU A 406 -10.76 17.48 -20.08
CA LEU A 406 -10.95 18.77 -20.74
C LEU A 406 -11.67 19.76 -19.82
N GLU A 407 -12.78 19.34 -19.21
CA GLU A 407 -13.55 20.13 -18.24
C GLU A 407 -12.69 20.56 -17.05
N LYS A 408 -11.84 19.66 -16.51
CA LYS A 408 -10.94 19.97 -15.39
C LYS A 408 -9.90 21.04 -15.70
N ASN A 409 -9.48 21.12 -16.96
CA ASN A 409 -8.53 22.14 -17.43
C ASN A 409 -9.24 23.42 -17.93
N GLY A 410 -10.56 23.50 -17.84
CA GLY A 410 -11.35 24.64 -18.29
C GLY A 410 -11.44 24.79 -19.81
N TRP A 411 -11.40 23.67 -20.55
CA TRP A 411 -11.56 23.64 -22.01
C TRP A 411 -13.02 23.51 -22.44
#